data_AF-A0A935XYK1-F1
#
_entry.id   AF-A0A935XYK1-F1
#
_cell.length_a   1.000
_cell.length_b   1.000
_cell.length_c   1.000
_cell.angle_alpha   90.00
_cell.angle_beta   90.00
_cell.angle_gamma   90.00
#
_symmetry.space_group_name_H-M   'P 1'
#
loop_
_entity.id
_entity.type
_entity.pdbx_description
1 polymer ?
#
loop_
_entity_poly.entity_id
_entity_poly.type
_entity_poly.pdbx_seq_one_letter_code
_entity_poly.pdbx_strand_id
1 'polypeptide(L)' 'MLWAATIMSAYGITIEYIQEGMGYGRTFDGYDVAANCIGVLVGSLVMYGFKIIFSFIKADAS' A
#
# COMPACT_ATOMS: atom_id res chain seq x y z
N MET A 1 11.48 2.72 -0.29
CA MET A 1 10.20 2.24 0.30
C MET A 1 9.16 3.34 0.29
N LEU A 2 9.48 4.56 0.72
CA LEU A 2 8.54 5.70 0.62
C LEU A 2 7.98 5.91 -0.80
N TRP A 3 8.84 5.94 -1.82
CA TRP A 3 8.41 6.08 -3.22
C TRP A 3 7.48 4.96 -3.70
N ALA A 4 7.72 3.72 -3.25
CA ALA A 4 6.87 2.58 -3.58
C ALA A 4 5.49 2.72 -2.91
N ALA A 5 5.45 3.16 -1.65
CA ALA A 5 4.21 3.45 -0.94
C ALA A 5 3.41 4.54 -1.68
N THR A 6 4.06 5.65 -2.07
CA THR A 6 3.40 6.72 -2.84
C THR A 6 2.80 6.23 -4.15
N ILE A 7 3.54 5.42 -4.92
CA ILE A 7 3.06 4.86 -6.19
C ILE A 7 1.87 3.92 -5.98
N MET A 8 1.93 3.06 -4.95
CA MET A 8 0.85 2.12 -4.65
C MET A 8 -0.42 2.83 -4.16
N SER A 9 -0.28 3.88 -3.34
CA SER A 9 -1.43 4.70 -2.91
C SER A 9 -2.07 5.44 -4.09
N ALA A 10 -1.26 6.05 -4.96
CA ALA A 10 -1.76 6.72 -6.16
C ALA A 10 -2.47 5.75 -7.12
N TYR A 11 -1.94 4.52 -7.24
CA TYR A 11 -2.57 3.46 -8.02
C TYR A 11 -3.94 3.06 -7.45
N GLY A 12 -4.04 2.83 -6.13
CA GLY A 12 -5.31 2.50 -5.47
C GLY A 12 -6.40 3.56 -5.69
N ILE A 13 -6.05 4.83 -5.49
CA ILE A 13 -6.95 5.97 -5.72
C ILE A 13 -7.39 6.07 -7.18
N THR A 14 -6.47 5.86 -8.12
CA THR A 14 -6.78 5.91 -9.56
C THR A 14 -7.75 4.80 -9.96
N ILE A 15 -7.59 3.59 -9.41
CA ILE A 15 -8.49 2.47 -9.67
C ILE A 15 -9.90 2.75 -9.15
N GLU A 16 -10.05 3.38 -7.98
CA GLU A 16 -11.36 3.77 -7.46
C GLU A 16 -12.08 4.73 -8.41
N TYR A 17 -11.40 5.76 -8.90
CA TYR A 17 -11.95 6.68 -9.91
C TYR A 17 -12.40 5.97 -11.19
N ILE A 18 -11.58 5.04 -11.70
CA ILE A 18 -11.92 4.28 -12.91
C ILE A 18 -13.13 3.39 -12.65
N GLN A 19 -13.18 2.69 -11.51
CA GLN A 19 -14.25 1.77 -11.16
C GLN A 19 -15.59 2.48 -10.93
N GLU A 20 -15.56 3.68 -10.35
CA GLU A 20 -16.72 4.56 -10.25
C GLU A 20 -17.22 4.95 -11.65
N GLY A 21 -16.34 5.46 -12.52
CA GLY A 21 -16.72 5.89 -13.87
C GLY A 21 -17.26 4.76 -14.76
N MET A 22 -16.85 3.51 -14.51
CA MET A 22 -17.32 2.32 -15.22
C MET A 22 -18.62 1.74 -14.66
N GLY A 23 -19.14 2.27 -13.54
CA GLY A 23 -20.40 1.83 -12.96
C GLY A 23 -20.36 0.42 -12.37
N TYR A 24 -19.19 -0.06 -11.91
CA TYR A 24 -19.05 -1.39 -11.28
C TYR A 24 -19.68 -1.52 -9.88
N GLY A 25 -20.61 -0.62 -9.53
CA GLY A 25 -21.21 -0.56 -8.20
C GLY A 25 -20.26 -0.06 -7.10
N ARG A 26 -19.09 0.49 -7.47
CA ARG A 26 -18.24 1.25 -6.55
C ARG A 26 -18.56 2.73 -6.64
N THR A 27 -18.56 3.38 -5.48
CA THR A 27 -18.71 4.82 -5.34
C THR A 27 -17.35 5.38 -4.93
N PHE A 28 -16.96 6.53 -5.46
CA PHE A 28 -15.75 7.20 -5.01
C PHE A 28 -16.02 7.87 -3.65
N ASP A 29 -15.88 7.07 -2.60
CA ASP A 29 -16.02 7.52 -1.21
C ASP A 29 -14.63 7.87 -0.64
N GLY A 30 -14.55 8.99 0.09
CA GLY A 30 -13.34 9.39 0.79
C GLY A 30 -12.87 8.38 1.84
N TYR A 31 -13.79 7.55 2.38
CA TYR A 31 -13.40 6.45 3.28
C TYR A 31 -12.62 5.33 2.58
N ASP A 32 -12.96 5.02 1.32
CA ASP A 32 -12.27 4.01 0.51
C ASP A 32 -10.84 4.48 0.18
N VAL A 33 -10.71 5.74 -0.26
CA VAL A 33 -9.41 6.41 -0.48
C VAL A 33 -8.54 6.36 0.77
N ALA A 34 -9.12 6.69 1.93
CA ALA A 34 -8.40 6.69 3.20
C ALA A 34 -7.95 5.27 3.60
N ALA A 35 -8.82 4.26 3.44
CA ALA A 35 -8.50 2.87 3.71
C ALA A 35 -7.35 2.37 2.82
N ASN A 36 -7.35 2.73 1.53
CA ASN A 36 -6.26 2.42 0.61
C ASN A 36 -4.94 3.07 1.03
N CYS A 37 -4.96 4.35 1.43
CA CYS A 37 -3.77 5.04 1.93
C CYS A 37 -3.21 4.38 3.20
N ILE A 38 -4.07 4.05 4.15
CA ILE A 38 -3.69 3.40 5.41
C ILE A 38 -3.13 1.99 5.14
N GLY A 39 -3.78 1.21 4.29
CA GLY A 39 -3.33 -0.14 3.94
C GLY A 39 -1.92 -0.15 3.35
N VAL A 40 -1.60 0.78 2.47
CA VAL A 40 -0.27 0.91 1.88
C VAL A 40 0.78 1.34 2.91
N LEU A 41 0.44 2.25 3.84
CA LEU A 41 1.34 2.64 4.93
C LEU A 41 1.65 1.48 5.86
N VAL A 42 0.63 0.76 6.32
CA VAL A 42 0.78 -0.41 7.19
C VAL A 42 1.59 -1.50 6.50
N GLY A 43 1.25 -1.85 5.25
CA GLY A 43 1.99 -2.85 4.48
C GLY A 43 3.46 -2.48 4.28
N SER A 44 3.75 -1.21 4.06
CA SER A 44 5.14 -0.72 3.93
C SER A 44 5.95 -0.87 5.22
N LEU A 45 5.33 -0.58 6.39
CA LEU A 45 5.96 -0.76 7.69
C LEU A 45 6.25 -2.23 7.98
N VAL A 46 5.28 -3.10 7.70
CA VAL A 46 5.44 -4.56 7.85
C VAL A 46 6.60 -5.09 6.99
N MET A 47 6.65 -4.71 5.72
CA MET A 47 7.74 -5.10 4.82
C MET A 47 9.11 -4.57 5.28
N TYR A 48 9.15 -3.36 5.84
CA TYR A 48 10.38 -2.80 6.40
C TYR A 48 10.84 -3.59 7.63
N GLY A 49 9.91 -3.94 8.52
CA GLY A 49 10.18 -4.82 9.67
C GLY A 49 10.75 -6.17 9.23
N PHE A 50 10.13 -6.83 8.24
CA PHE A 50 10.65 -8.07 7.66
C PHE A 50 12.07 -7.89 7.13
N LYS A 51 12.34 -6.82 6.36
CA LYS A 51 13.68 -6.55 5.84
C LYS A 51 14.72 -6.47 6.96
N ILE A 52 14.39 -5.82 8.07
CA ILE A 52 15.29 -5.71 9.23
C ILE A 52 15.56 -7.10 9.83
N ILE A 53 14.50 -7.87 10.10
CA ILE A 53 14.62 -9.21 10.69
C ILE A 53 15.48 -10.12 9.81
N PHE A 54 15.20 -10.18 8.51
CA PHE A 54 16.00 -10.97 7.56
C PHE A 54 17.46 -10.51 7.48
N SER A 55 17.71 -9.21 7.65
CA SER A 55 19.09 -8.69 7.66
C SER A 55 19.85 -9.16 8.90
N PHE A 56 19.20 -9.22 10.07
CA PHE A 56 19.80 -9.79 11.28
C PHE A 56 20.06 -11.29 11.16
N ILE A 57 19.10 -12.06 10.65
CA ILE A 57 19.29 -13.51 10.42
C ILE A 57 20.47 -13.76 9.50
N LYS A 58 20.59 -12.99 8.42
CA LYS A 58 21.69 -13.13 7.47
C LYS A 58 23.06 -12.79 8.09
N ALA A 59 23.12 -11.81 8.99
CA ALA A 59 24.35 -11.42 9.68
C ALA A 59 24.80 -12.44 10.72
N ASP A 60 23.87 -13.15 11.38
CA ASP A 60 24.18 -14.24 12.33
C ASP A 60 24.67 -15.51 11.62
N ALA A 61 24.22 -15.72 10.38
CA ALA A 61 24.58 -16.89 9.57
C ALA A 61 25.92 -16.77 8.82
N SER A 62 26.62 -15.63 8.92
CA SER A 62 27.87 -15.32 8.21
C SER A 62 29.05 -15.16 9.15
#